data_AF-A0A2S7KTX5-F1
#
_entry.id   AF-A0A2S7KTX5-F1
#
_cell.length_a   1.000
_cell.length_b   1.000
_cell.length_c   1.000
_cell.angle_alpha   90.00
_cell.angle_beta   90.00
_cell.angle_gamma   90.00
#
_symmetry.space_group_name_H-M   'P 1'
#
loop_
_entity.id
_entity.type
_entity.pdbx_description
1 polymer ?
#
loop_
_entity_poly.entity_id
_entity_poly.type
_entity_poly.pdbx_seq_one_letter_code
_entity_poly.pdbx_strand_id
1 'polypeptide(L)'
;MVGEYFENGFPVIVKFVSELPAKGIVSKMKWFTVISWNYDGSQNNGMPPEAINQRMLLLEEALDKAFRNGKITHHAYNRTGNSLKEFNYYISDRDKFMSRFNSALAKHERYPIEINFYEDPDWSEMNRLIEDFKPKQ
;
A
#
# COMPACT_ATOMS: atom_id res chain seq x y z
N MET A 1 -2.42 -1.96 12.92
CA MET A 1 -1.79 -3.21 13.36
C MET A 1 -0.56 -3.49 12.50
N VAL A 2 0.36 -4.31 13.02
CA VAL A 2 1.48 -4.85 12.24
C VAL A 2 1.37 -6.36 12.30
N GLY A 3 1.41 -7.01 11.14
CA GLY A 3 1.45 -8.45 10.98
C GLY A 3 2.74 -8.88 10.29
N GLU A 4 3.12 -10.14 10.49
CA GLU A 4 4.27 -10.76 9.83
C GLU A 4 3.84 -12.11 9.26
N TYR A 5 4.27 -12.40 8.04
CA TYR A 5 4.15 -13.71 7.42
C TYR A 5 5.41 -14.03 6.60
N PHE A 6 5.55 -15.26 6.12
CA PHE A 6 6.69 -15.67 5.29
C PHE A 6 6.26 -15.93 3.85
N GLU A 7 7.04 -15.40 2.91
CA GLU A 7 6.85 -15.58 1.47
C GLU A 7 8.20 -15.98 0.87
N ASN A 8 8.25 -17.10 0.15
CA ASN A 8 9.49 -17.66 -0.41
C ASN A 8 10.63 -17.82 0.62
N GLY A 9 10.28 -18.05 1.89
CA GLY A 9 11.25 -18.18 2.99
C GLY A 9 11.76 -16.85 3.56
N PHE A 10 11.29 -15.70 3.05
CA PHE A 10 11.62 -14.38 3.58
C PHE A 10 10.48 -13.81 4.43
N PRO A 11 10.79 -13.07 5.51
CA PRO A 11 9.78 -12.36 6.28
C PRO A 11 9.16 -11.24 5.43
N VAL A 12 7.85 -11.05 5.60
CA VAL A 12 7.08 -9.95 5.04
C VAL A 12 6.30 -9.29 6.16
N ILE A 13 6.56 -8.00 6.33
CA ILE A 13 5.91 -7.15 7.31
C ILE A 13 4.74 -6.42 6.64
N VAL A 14 3.55 -6.51 7.22
CA VAL A 14 2.35 -5.83 6.75
C VAL A 14 1.85 -4.84 7.81
N LYS A 15 1.66 -3.59 7.42
CA LYS A 15 1.07 -2.53 8.23
C LYS A 15 -0.33 -2.21 7.69
N PHE A 16 -1.36 -2.48 8.47
CA PHE A 16 -2.76 -2.38 8.03
C PHE A 16 -3.69 -1.90 9.15
N VAL A 17 -4.91 -1.49 8.80
CA VAL A 17 -5.99 -1.21 9.75
C VAL A 17 -6.83 -2.46 9.99
N SER A 18 -7.18 -2.74 11.24
CA SER A 18 -7.90 -3.97 11.65
C SER A 18 -9.39 -3.97 11.35
N GLU A 19 -9.91 -2.83 10.90
CA GLU A 19 -11.34 -2.62 10.70
C GLU A 19 -11.60 -2.02 9.33
N LEU A 20 -12.68 -2.48 8.69
CA LEU A 20 -13.16 -1.86 7.47
C LEU A 20 -13.78 -0.49 7.77
N PRO A 21 -13.68 0.47 6.84
CA PRO A 21 -14.35 1.74 7.00
C PRO A 21 -15.87 1.58 6.91
N ALA A 22 -16.61 2.62 7.29
CA ALA A 22 -18.07 2.62 7.20
C ALA A 22 -18.56 2.26 5.77
N LYS A 23 -19.70 1.57 5.66
CA LYS A 23 -20.28 1.12 4.38
C LYS A 23 -20.40 2.21 3.31
N GLY A 24 -20.64 3.46 3.72
CA GLY A 24 -20.73 4.60 2.81
C GLY A 24 -19.39 5.04 2.18
N ILE A 25 -18.26 4.61 2.73
CA ILE A 25 -16.92 4.76 2.14
C ILE A 25 -16.66 3.58 1.20
N VAL A 26 -16.88 2.35 1.68
CA VAL A 26 -16.72 1.10 0.90
C VAL A 26 -17.45 1.19 -0.43
N SER A 27 -18.74 1.57 -0.42
CA SER A 27 -19.57 1.63 -1.64
C SER A 27 -19.11 2.66 -2.68
N LYS A 28 -18.25 3.61 -2.31
CA LYS A 28 -17.73 4.65 -3.21
C LYS A 28 -16.37 4.29 -3.81
N MET A 29 -15.68 3.30 -3.28
CA MET A 29 -14.31 2.96 -3.66
C MET A 29 -14.29 1.56 -4.25
N LYS A 30 -14.14 1.51 -5.58
CA LYS A 30 -14.25 0.27 -6.36
C LYS A 30 -12.91 -0.24 -6.86
N TRP A 31 -11.86 0.55 -6.72
CA TRP A 31 -10.55 0.26 -7.28
C TRP A 31 -9.57 -0.04 -6.16
N PHE A 32 -9.02 -1.24 -6.15
CA PHE A 32 -7.83 -1.55 -5.38
C PHE A 32 -6.60 -1.15 -6.19
N THR A 33 -5.81 -0.24 -5.64
CA THR A 33 -4.65 0.37 -6.28
C THR A 33 -3.40 -0.10 -5.58
N VAL A 34 -2.48 -0.69 -6.34
CA VAL A 34 -1.20 -1.20 -5.85
C VAL A 34 -0.09 -0.33 -6.43
N ILE A 35 0.65 0.35 -5.56
CA ILE A 35 1.90 1.02 -5.91
C ILE A 35 3.04 0.12 -5.45
N SER A 36 3.72 -0.55 -6.39
CA SER A 36 4.79 -1.50 -6.10
C SER A 36 6.17 -0.88 -6.35
N TRP A 37 7.14 -1.26 -5.53
CA TRP A 37 8.56 -0.91 -5.67
C TRP A 37 9.39 -2.18 -5.45
N ASN A 38 9.96 -2.69 -6.54
CA ASN A 38 10.93 -3.79 -6.48
C ASN A 38 12.34 -3.29 -6.13
N TYR A 39 13.04 -4.00 -5.25
CA TYR A 39 14.39 -3.65 -4.81
C TYR A 39 15.24 -4.91 -4.60
N ASP A 40 16.56 -4.74 -4.47
CA ASP A 40 17.44 -5.85 -4.08
C ASP A 40 17.47 -6.00 -2.56
N GLY A 41 16.71 -6.97 -2.04
CA GLY A 41 16.71 -7.36 -0.63
C GLY A 41 17.56 -8.60 -0.33
N SER A 42 18.34 -9.11 -1.29
CA SER A 42 19.04 -10.40 -1.16
C SER A 42 20.01 -10.47 0.01
N GLN A 43 20.64 -9.35 0.36
CA GLN A 43 21.60 -9.24 1.47
C GLN A 43 20.95 -8.88 2.81
N ASN A 44 19.63 -8.73 2.86
CA ASN A 44 18.90 -8.29 4.06
C ASN A 44 17.59 -9.07 4.25
N ASN A 45 17.60 -10.38 4.01
CA ASN A 45 16.44 -11.28 4.17
C ASN A 45 15.17 -10.77 3.46
N GLY A 46 15.32 -10.22 2.26
CA GLY A 46 14.20 -9.67 1.49
C GLY A 46 13.74 -8.27 1.96
N MET A 47 14.33 -7.69 3.00
CA MET A 47 14.05 -6.32 3.47
C MET A 47 14.90 -5.29 2.70
N PRO A 48 14.44 -4.04 2.57
CA PRO A 48 15.17 -3.03 1.83
C PRO A 48 16.48 -2.65 2.55
N PRO A 49 17.58 -2.40 1.83
CA PRO A 49 18.74 -1.72 2.39
C PRO A 49 18.36 -0.34 2.94
N GLU A 50 19.12 0.16 3.92
CA GLU A 50 18.75 1.39 4.64
C GLU A 50 18.55 2.59 3.71
N ALA A 51 19.45 2.83 2.75
CA ALA A 51 19.33 3.92 1.78
C ALA A 51 18.06 3.82 0.92
N ILE A 52 17.64 2.61 0.55
CA ILE A 52 16.40 2.38 -0.20
C ILE A 52 15.19 2.59 0.71
N ASN A 53 15.24 2.09 1.94
CA ASN A 53 14.17 2.27 2.92
C ASN A 53 13.91 3.75 3.20
N GLN A 54 14.95 4.58 3.33
CA GLN A 54 14.78 6.03 3.51
C GLN A 54 14.03 6.67 2.33
N ARG A 55 14.31 6.26 1.09
CA ARG A 55 13.56 6.76 -0.09
C ARG A 55 12.11 6.28 -0.10
N MET A 56 11.85 5.05 0.35
CA MET A 56 10.49 4.52 0.51
C MET A 56 9.70 5.26 1.58
N LEU A 57 10.33 5.65 2.69
CA LEU A 57 9.70 6.46 3.74
C LEU A 57 9.36 7.86 3.24
N LEU A 58 10.22 8.49 2.44
CA LEU A 58 9.93 9.78 1.79
C LEU A 58 8.73 9.68 0.84
N LEU A 59 8.61 8.57 0.11
CA LEU A 59 7.44 8.30 -0.71
C LEU A 59 6.19 8.10 0.16
N GLU A 60 6.24 7.26 1.19
CA GLU A 60 5.13 7.02 2.13
C GLU A 60 4.61 8.34 2.72
N GLU A 61 5.51 9.21 3.20
CA GLU A 61 5.15 10.50 3.77
C GLU A 61 4.48 11.43 2.74
N ALA A 62 4.98 11.46 1.50
CA ALA A 62 4.40 12.27 0.44
C ALA A 62 2.99 11.79 0.06
N LEU A 63 2.79 10.48 -0.03
CA LEU A 63 1.48 9.88 -0.31
C LEU A 63 0.51 10.11 0.84
N ASP A 64 0.96 9.95 2.09
CA ASP A 64 0.14 10.24 3.26
C ASP A 64 -0.32 11.70 3.27
N LYS A 65 0.59 12.66 3.05
CA LYS A 65 0.22 14.08 2.94
C LYS A 65 -0.72 14.33 1.78
N ALA A 66 -0.48 13.69 0.63
CA ALA A 66 -1.34 13.81 -0.53
C ALA A 66 -2.75 13.33 -0.21
N PHE A 67 -2.93 12.20 0.47
CA PHE A 67 -4.23 11.51 0.55
C PHE A 67 -4.97 11.63 1.89
N ARG A 68 -4.34 12.13 2.97
CA ARG A 68 -4.89 12.21 4.34
C ARG A 68 -6.29 12.82 4.45
N ASN A 69 -6.61 13.83 3.64
CA ASN A 69 -7.92 14.52 3.65
C ASN A 69 -8.77 14.24 2.39
N GLY A 70 -8.39 13.24 1.60
CA GLY A 70 -9.05 12.93 0.34
C GLY A 70 -10.33 12.13 0.54
N LYS A 71 -11.46 12.59 -0.02
CA LYS A 71 -12.70 11.78 -0.12
C LYS A 71 -12.61 10.67 -1.17
N ILE A 72 -11.50 10.60 -1.90
CA ILE A 72 -11.31 9.75 -3.09
C ILE A 72 -10.40 8.54 -2.84
N THR A 73 -9.76 8.47 -1.68
CA THR A 73 -8.73 7.49 -1.33
C THR A 73 -8.93 6.98 0.09
N HIS A 74 -8.68 5.70 0.32
CA HIS A 74 -8.58 5.10 1.63
C HIS A 74 -7.34 4.19 1.66
N HIS A 75 -6.49 4.37 2.67
CA HIS A 75 -5.35 3.48 2.86
C HIS A 75 -5.84 2.08 3.25
N ALA A 76 -5.31 1.06 2.60
CA ALA A 76 -5.60 -0.34 2.91
C ALA A 76 -4.49 -0.90 3.80
N TYR A 77 -3.32 -1.11 3.20
CA TYR A 77 -2.15 -1.63 3.88
C TYR A 77 -0.86 -1.31 3.12
N ASN A 78 0.26 -1.40 3.82
CA ASN A 78 1.59 -1.42 3.21
C ASN A 78 2.24 -2.77 3.52
N ARG A 79 2.87 -3.41 2.55
CA ARG A 79 3.71 -4.60 2.79
C ARG A 79 5.16 -4.33 2.42
N THR A 80 6.09 -4.89 3.18
CA THR A 80 7.54 -4.78 2.94
C THR A 80 8.20 -6.12 3.25
N GLY A 81 8.91 -6.68 2.28
CA GLY A 81 9.61 -7.95 2.42
C GLY A 81 9.66 -8.69 1.09
N ASN A 82 10.43 -9.77 1.04
CA ASN A 82 10.63 -10.54 -0.20
C ASN A 82 10.99 -9.65 -1.42
N SER A 83 11.88 -8.68 -1.22
CA SER A 83 12.37 -7.76 -2.27
C SER A 83 11.30 -6.83 -2.88
N LEU A 84 10.18 -6.63 -2.17
CA LEU A 84 9.03 -5.87 -2.65
C LEU A 84 8.44 -4.98 -1.54
N LYS A 85 8.21 -3.71 -1.88
CA LYS A 85 7.44 -2.75 -1.08
C LYS A 85 6.17 -2.41 -1.84
N GLU A 86 5.04 -2.43 -1.16
CA GLU A 86 3.77 -1.95 -1.72
C GLU A 86 3.09 -0.94 -0.82
N PHE A 87 2.41 0.02 -1.46
CA PHE A 87 1.49 0.95 -0.83
C PHE A 87 0.12 0.76 -1.47
N ASN A 88 -0.80 0.17 -0.71
CA ASN A 88 -2.08 -0.30 -1.22
C ASN A 88 -3.21 0.59 -0.74
N TYR A 89 -4.06 1.02 -1.67
CA TYR A 89 -5.15 1.96 -1.43
C TYR A 89 -6.43 1.50 -2.13
N TYR A 90 -7.57 1.77 -1.52
CA TYR A 90 -8.86 1.80 -2.22
C TYR A 90 -9.14 3.20 -2.71
N ILE A 91 -9.56 3.34 -3.96
CA ILE A 91 -9.87 4.63 -4.57
C ILE A 91 -11.22 4.63 -5.28
N SER A 92 -11.83 5.80 -5.39
CA SER A 92 -13.09 5.99 -6.11
C SER A 92 -12.91 6.24 -7.61
N ASP A 93 -11.78 6.81 -8.02
CA ASP A 93 -11.57 7.39 -9.35
C ASP A 93 -10.07 7.39 -9.70
N ARG A 94 -9.71 6.65 -10.77
CA ARG A 94 -8.31 6.45 -11.19
C ARG A 94 -7.65 7.75 -11.67
N ASP A 95 -8.38 8.56 -12.43
CA ASP A 95 -7.82 9.77 -13.05
C ASP A 95 -7.55 10.84 -11.98
N LYS A 96 -8.48 11.03 -11.04
CA LYS A 96 -8.29 11.94 -9.90
C LYS A 96 -7.17 11.47 -8.98
N PHE A 97 -7.06 10.16 -8.76
CA PHE A 97 -5.94 9.59 -8.02
C PHE A 97 -4.62 9.92 -8.71
N MET A 98 -4.47 9.61 -10.00
CA MET A 98 -3.23 9.86 -10.75
C MET A 98 -2.88 11.34 -10.84
N SER A 99 -3.86 12.23 -11.03
CA SER A 99 -3.64 13.68 -11.03
C SER A 99 -3.07 14.15 -9.69
N ARG A 100 -3.65 13.69 -8.57
CA ARG A 100 -3.18 14.05 -7.22
C ARG A 100 -1.84 13.43 -6.87
N PHE A 101 -1.64 12.16 -7.25
CA PHE A 101 -0.37 11.44 -7.13
C PHE A 101 0.77 12.19 -7.83
N ASN A 102 0.59 12.51 -9.11
CA ASN A 102 1.59 13.23 -9.90
C ASN A 102 1.86 14.63 -9.35
N SER A 103 0.81 15.33 -8.90
CA SER A 103 0.96 16.66 -8.30
C SER A 103 1.76 16.62 -6.99
N ALA A 104 1.54 15.60 -6.15
CA ALA A 104 2.26 15.43 -4.90
C ALA A 104 3.75 15.13 -5.10
N LEU A 105 4.08 14.37 -6.15
CA LEU A 105 5.46 13.93 -6.42
C LEU A 105 6.18 14.80 -7.46
N ALA A 106 5.58 15.91 -7.93
CA ALA A 106 6.13 16.72 -9.01
C ALA A 106 7.54 17.28 -8.75
N LYS A 107 7.92 17.45 -7.47
CA LYS A 107 9.24 17.96 -7.05
C LYS A 107 10.17 16.87 -6.52
N HIS A 108 9.73 15.62 -6.53
CA HIS A 108 10.51 14.50 -6.04
C HIS A 108 11.42 13.96 -7.16
N GLU A 109 12.50 13.31 -6.75
CA GLU A 109 13.24 12.44 -7.67
C GLU A 109 12.35 11.29 -8.15
N ARG A 110 12.64 10.76 -9.34
CA ARG A 110 11.88 9.64 -9.89
C ARG A 110 12.06 8.39 -9.00
N TYR A 111 10.93 7.82 -8.62
CA TYR A 111 10.85 6.55 -7.93
C TYR A 111 10.70 5.40 -8.95
N PRO A 112 11.37 4.24 -8.74
CA PRO A 112 11.24 3.07 -9.59
C PRO A 112 9.99 2.25 -9.18
N ILE A 113 8.83 2.84 -9.40
CA ILE A 113 7.54 2.28 -9.00
C ILE A 113 6.69 1.88 -10.20
N GLU A 114 5.81 0.91 -9.99
CA GLU A 114 4.72 0.58 -10.90
C GLU A 114 3.38 0.80 -10.18
N ILE A 115 2.36 1.21 -10.93
CA ILE A 115 1.02 1.47 -10.38
C ILE A 115 0.02 0.63 -11.17
N ASN A 116 -0.68 -0.26 -10.48
CA ASN A 116 -1.72 -1.09 -11.05
C ASN A 116 -3.07 -0.82 -10.38
N PHE A 117 -4.14 -0.96 -11.16
CA PHE A 117 -5.51 -0.76 -10.70
C PHE A 117 -6.34 -2.01 -10.97
N TYR A 118 -6.99 -2.51 -9.94
CA TYR A 118 -7.85 -3.69 -9.98
C TYR A 118 -9.25 -3.29 -9.52
N GLU A 119 -10.29 -3.78 -10.20
CA GLU A 119 -11.65 -3.64 -9.67
C GLU A 119 -11.82 -4.60 -8.49
N ASP A 120 -12.20 -4.05 -7.33
CA ASP A 120 -12.51 -4.79 -6.11
C ASP A 120 -13.63 -4.06 -5.34
N PRO A 121 -14.85 -3.99 -5.90
CA PRO A 121 -15.97 -3.28 -5.27
C PRO A 121 -16.42 -3.89 -3.95
N ASP A 122 -16.11 -5.18 -3.73
CA ASP A 122 -16.46 -5.92 -2.52
C ASP A 122 -15.38 -5.84 -1.43
N TRP A 123 -14.25 -5.18 -1.72
CA TRP A 123 -13.10 -5.08 -0.83
C TRP A 123 -12.60 -6.45 -0.38
N SER A 124 -12.65 -7.41 -1.30
CA SER A 124 -12.30 -8.81 -1.07
C SER A 124 -10.85 -8.96 -0.59
N GLU A 125 -9.93 -8.14 -1.14
CA GLU A 125 -8.52 -8.16 -0.78
C GLU A 125 -8.30 -7.71 0.68
N MET A 126 -8.91 -6.60 1.10
CA MET A 126 -8.82 -6.15 2.49
C MET A 126 -9.47 -7.11 3.47
N ASN A 127 -10.63 -7.67 3.11
CA ASN A 127 -11.32 -8.66 3.95
C ASN A 127 -10.44 -9.87 4.20
N ARG A 128 -9.84 -10.42 3.14
CA ARG A 128 -8.91 -11.53 3.22
C ARG A 128 -7.72 -11.21 4.12
N LEU A 129 -7.10 -10.04 3.95
CA LEU A 129 -5.99 -9.62 4.80
C LEU A 129 -6.38 -9.57 6.28
N ILE A 130 -7.52 -8.94 6.60
CA ILE A 130 -7.99 -8.87 7.98
C ILE A 130 -8.23 -10.28 8.55
N GLU A 131 -8.80 -11.19 7.76
CA GLU A 131 -9.02 -12.58 8.16
C GLU A 131 -7.72 -13.35 8.43
N ASP A 132 -6.71 -13.21 7.56
CA ASP A 132 -5.41 -13.88 7.71
C ASP A 132 -4.68 -13.48 9.00
N PHE A 133 -4.93 -12.27 9.50
CA PHE A 133 -4.33 -11.75 10.74
C PHE A 133 -5.30 -11.71 11.94
N LYS A 134 -6.50 -12.32 11.84
CA LYS A 134 -7.37 -12.48 13.02
C LYS A 134 -6.71 -13.46 14.01
N PRO A 135 -6.76 -13.17 15.33
CA PRO A 135 -6.35 -14.15 16.34
C PRO A 135 -7.16 -15.43 16.17
N LYS A 136 -6.49 -16.59 16.10
CA LYS A 136 -7.17 -17.88 16.16
C LYS A 136 -7.72 -18.05 17.58
N GLN A 137 -9.04 -18.33 17.69
CA GLN A 137 -9.68 -18.67 18.95
C GLN A 137 -9.18 -20.00 19.49
#